data_AF-A0A0V1HZF1-F1
#
_entry.id   AF-A0A0V1HZF1-F1
#
_cell.length_a   1.000
_cell.length_b   1.000
_cell.length_c   1.000
_cell.angle_alpha   90.00
_cell.angle_beta   90.00
_cell.angle_gamma   90.00
#
_symmetry.space_group_name_H-M   'P 1'
#
loop_
_entity.id
_entity.type
_entity.pdbx_description
1 polymer ?
#
loop_
_entity_poly.entity_id
_entity_poly.type
_entity_poly.pdbx_seq_one_letter_code
_entity_poly.pdbx_strand_id
1 'polypeptide(L)'
;MENRLRPRKAQNMTINFQNIFVFFIIAFIYKRNLEYNLSQIQKMFIFYIIALYTFQLGVTPTEYQCFQDNNPVDWFFVYKLPGGKSSHYLLPNAAADWTAAAEIDAAQQPVHSTMNKYFTAGNKDHANIVAYSNYPPHFKFELPMSPGKGLIIAEEQNKGFWLVHTAKYFPNLAGAIGDLFSNEKTTKDAAAFLCMSYSD
;
A
#
# COMPACT_ATOMS: atom_id res chain seq x y z
N MET A 1 -42.72 -0.04 -18.50
CA MET A 1 -41.50 0.45 -19.19
C MET A 1 -40.61 1.08 -18.14
N GLU A 2 -39.64 0.35 -17.59
CA GLU A 2 -38.47 0.97 -16.96
C GLU A 2 -37.34 -0.06 -16.86
N ASN A 3 -36.28 0.15 -17.64
CA ASN A 3 -35.11 -0.71 -17.76
C ASN A 3 -34.22 -0.53 -16.52
N ARG A 4 -34.16 -1.55 -15.64
CA ARG A 4 -33.10 -1.63 -14.62
C ARG A 4 -31.82 -2.20 -15.23
N LEU A 5 -30.87 -1.33 -15.56
CA LEU A 5 -29.50 -1.68 -15.90
C LEU A 5 -28.79 -2.24 -14.65
N ARG A 6 -28.54 -3.56 -14.64
CA ARG A 6 -27.60 -4.20 -13.70
C ARG A 6 -26.17 -3.84 -14.09
N PRO A 7 -25.29 -3.39 -13.18
CA PRO A 7 -23.87 -3.25 -13.48
C PRO A 7 -23.28 -4.65 -13.71
N ARG A 8 -22.69 -4.87 -14.89
CA ARG A 8 -21.90 -6.08 -15.17
C ARG A 8 -20.68 -6.07 -14.26
N LYS A 9 -20.55 -7.09 -13.42
CA LYS A 9 -19.27 -7.46 -12.81
C LYS A 9 -18.23 -7.57 -13.93
N ALA A 10 -17.25 -6.67 -13.95
CA ALA A 10 -16.04 -6.90 -14.71
C ALA A 10 -15.35 -8.11 -14.07
N GLN A 11 -15.45 -9.27 -14.72
CA GLN A 11 -14.60 -10.40 -14.39
C GLN A 11 -13.19 -9.98 -14.77
N ASN A 12 -12.35 -9.76 -13.75
CA ASN A 12 -10.91 -9.66 -13.94
C ASN A 12 -10.43 -10.97 -14.57
N MET A 13 -10.23 -10.95 -15.88
CA MET A 13 -9.57 -12.00 -16.62
C MET A 13 -8.12 -12.01 -16.14
N THR A 14 -7.83 -12.87 -15.17
CA THR A 14 -6.45 -13.16 -14.75
C THR A 14 -5.82 -13.92 -15.91
N ILE A 15 -5.13 -13.20 -16.79
CA ILE A 15 -4.37 -13.82 -17.86
C ILE A 15 -3.15 -14.48 -17.21
N ASN A 16 -3.25 -15.79 -17.03
CA ASN A 16 -2.18 -16.61 -16.48
C ASN A 16 -0.96 -16.54 -17.42
N PHE A 17 0.15 -16.00 -16.94
CA PHE A 17 1.41 -15.83 -17.69
C PHE A 17 1.91 -17.13 -18.35
N GLN A 18 1.58 -18.31 -17.79
CA GLN A 18 1.92 -19.59 -18.42
C GLN A 18 1.16 -19.84 -19.73
N ASN A 19 -0.08 -19.36 -19.86
CA ASN A 19 -0.90 -19.56 -21.06
C ASN A 19 -0.41 -18.71 -22.23
N ILE A 20 0.10 -17.50 -22.00
CA ILE A 20 0.71 -16.67 -23.05
C ILE A 20 2.01 -17.33 -23.55
N PHE A 21 2.87 -17.78 -22.63
CA PHE A 21 4.15 -18.41 -22.98
C PHE A 21 3.93 -19.69 -23.81
N VAL A 22 2.95 -20.51 -23.44
CA VAL A 22 2.56 -21.71 -24.19
C VAL A 22 1.95 -21.36 -25.55
N PHE A 23 1.12 -20.31 -25.66
CA PHE A 23 0.58 -19.85 -26.94
C PHE A 23 1.68 -19.38 -27.90
N PHE A 24 2.68 -18.65 -27.42
CA PHE A 24 3.82 -18.22 -28.24
C PHE A 24 4.70 -19.40 -28.64
N ILE A 25 4.95 -20.38 -27.75
CA ILE A 25 5.69 -21.60 -28.09
C ILE A 25 4.92 -22.44 -29.13
N ILE A 26 3.60 -22.63 -28.97
CA ILE A 26 2.78 -23.36 -29.93
C ILE A 26 2.75 -22.63 -31.28
N ALA A 27 2.60 -21.30 -31.29
CA ALA A 27 2.70 -20.51 -32.51
C ALA A 27 4.08 -20.59 -33.17
N PHE A 28 5.16 -20.69 -32.38
CA PHE A 28 6.54 -20.86 -32.85
C PHE A 28 6.78 -22.27 -33.43
N ILE A 29 6.24 -23.31 -32.79
CA ILE A 29 6.30 -24.70 -33.26
C ILE A 29 5.46 -24.88 -34.53
N TYR A 30 4.25 -24.32 -34.59
CA TYR A 30 3.37 -24.39 -35.77
C TYR A 30 3.97 -23.63 -36.97
N LYS A 31 4.77 -22.60 -36.69
CA LYS A 31 5.49 -21.78 -37.67
C LYS A 31 6.88 -22.36 -38.04
N ARG A 32 7.24 -23.56 -37.59
CA ARG A 32 8.51 -24.24 -37.91
C ARG A 32 8.54 -24.93 -39.30
N ASN A 33 7.44 -24.86 -40.07
CA ASN A 33 7.29 -25.42 -41.42
C ASN A 33 7.35 -24.39 -42.57
N LEU A 34 7.71 -23.13 -42.29
CA LEU A 34 8.10 -22.17 -43.32
C LEU A 34 9.58 -21.84 -43.12
N GLU A 35 10.37 -21.87 -44.18
CA GLU A 35 11.77 -21.44 -44.19
C GLU A 35 11.86 -19.93 -43.86
N TYR A 36 12.05 -19.59 -42.58
CA TYR A 36 12.29 -18.19 -42.19
C TYR A 36 13.78 -17.87 -42.37
N ASN A 37 14.06 -16.94 -43.28
CA ASN A 37 15.41 -16.39 -43.47
C ASN A 37 15.92 -15.72 -42.18
N LEU A 38 17.25 -15.75 -41.94
CA LEU A 38 17.92 -15.16 -40.76
C LEU A 38 17.50 -13.71 -40.48
N SER A 39 17.25 -12.94 -41.56
CA SER A 39 16.73 -11.57 -41.50
C SER A 39 15.34 -11.45 -40.85
N GLN A 40 14.46 -12.43 -41.05
CA GLN A 40 13.10 -12.44 -40.50
C GLN A 40 13.09 -12.80 -39.02
N ILE A 41 13.98 -13.70 -38.60
CA ILE A 41 14.18 -14.07 -37.19
C ILE A 41 14.73 -12.87 -36.42
N GLN A 42 15.69 -12.15 -37.00
CA GLN A 42 16.27 -10.94 -36.40
C GLN A 42 15.21 -9.84 -36.19
N LYS A 43 14.31 -9.63 -37.16
CA LYS A 43 13.21 -8.66 -37.04
C LYS A 43 12.21 -9.05 -35.94
N MET A 44 11.85 -10.34 -35.84
CA MET A 44 10.97 -10.81 -34.77
C MET A 44 11.59 -10.67 -33.37
N PHE A 45 12.90 -10.88 -33.23
CA PHE A 45 13.61 -10.66 -31.97
C PHE A 45 13.63 -9.19 -31.57
N ILE A 46 13.88 -8.28 -32.53
CA ILE A 46 13.87 -6.83 -32.28
C ILE A 46 12.47 -6.38 -31.84
N PHE A 47 11.40 -6.84 -32.50
CA PHE A 47 10.03 -6.53 -32.09
C PHE A 47 9.70 -7.07 -30.69
N TYR A 48 10.19 -8.26 -30.32
CA TYR A 48 9.98 -8.82 -28.99
C TYR A 48 10.72 -8.03 -27.90
N ILE A 49 11.96 -7.62 -28.15
CA ILE A 49 12.72 -6.75 -27.24
C ILE A 49 12.02 -5.39 -27.11
N ILE A 50 11.57 -4.77 -28.21
CA ILE A 50 10.81 -3.52 -28.16
C ILE A 50 9.49 -3.72 -27.41
N ALA A 51 8.77 -4.82 -27.60
CA ALA A 51 7.56 -5.12 -26.85
C ALA A 51 7.83 -5.31 -25.34
N LEU A 52 8.94 -5.95 -24.96
CA LEU A 52 9.39 -6.05 -23.56
C LEU A 52 9.79 -4.69 -22.96
N TYR A 53 10.41 -3.81 -23.74
CA TYR A 53 10.80 -2.46 -23.31
C TYR A 53 9.63 -1.45 -23.32
N THR A 54 8.65 -1.63 -24.21
CA THR A 54 7.42 -0.80 -24.30
C THR A 54 6.28 -1.31 -23.44
N PHE A 55 6.35 -2.55 -22.94
CA PHE A 55 5.59 -3.00 -21.78
C PHE A 55 6.16 -2.32 -20.54
N GLN A 56 6.03 -1.00 -20.51
CA GLN A 56 6.31 -0.19 -19.36
C GLN A 56 5.46 -0.76 -18.22
N LEU A 57 6.14 -1.28 -17.20
CA LEU A 57 5.58 -1.43 -15.88
C LEU A 57 4.92 -0.08 -15.57
N GLY A 58 3.59 -0.04 -15.59
CA GLY A 58 2.86 1.16 -15.23
C GLY A 58 3.13 1.43 -13.77
N VAL A 59 4.20 2.16 -13.48
CA VAL A 59 4.50 2.66 -12.14
C VAL A 59 3.50 3.79 -11.92
N THR A 60 2.33 3.45 -11.40
CA THR A 60 1.41 4.47 -10.91
C THR A 60 2.13 5.21 -9.79
N PRO A 61 2.20 6.55 -9.83
CA PRO A 61 2.79 7.32 -8.74
C PRO A 61 2.12 6.95 -7.42
N THR A 62 2.92 6.77 -6.38
CA THR A 62 2.40 6.39 -5.06
C THR A 62 1.83 7.61 -4.36
N GLU A 63 0.52 7.77 -4.38
CA GLU A 63 -0.10 8.89 -3.67
C GLU A 63 -0.06 8.68 -2.15
N TYR A 64 0.70 9.52 -1.44
CA TYR A 64 0.70 9.53 0.03
C TYR A 64 -0.54 10.25 0.56
N GLN A 65 -1.48 9.49 1.09
CA GLN A 65 -2.68 9.96 1.78
C GLN A 65 -3.14 8.87 2.77
N CYS A 66 -4.11 9.19 3.64
CA CYS A 66 -4.74 8.19 4.50
C CYS A 66 -5.63 7.25 3.66
N PHE A 67 -5.59 5.96 3.97
CA PHE A 67 -6.41 4.94 3.32
C PHE A 67 -7.11 4.06 4.34
N GLN A 68 -8.28 3.56 3.98
CA GLN A 68 -8.86 2.35 4.55
C GLN A 68 -9.01 1.29 3.47
N ASP A 69 -8.34 0.15 3.67
CA ASP A 69 -8.20 -0.87 2.63
C ASP A 69 -7.61 -0.25 1.35
N ASN A 70 -8.36 -0.19 0.24
CA ASN A 70 -7.94 0.47 -0.99
C ASN A 70 -8.63 1.82 -1.25
N ASN A 71 -9.41 2.32 -0.30
CA ASN A 71 -10.17 3.55 -0.45
C ASN A 71 -9.44 4.72 0.21
N PRO A 72 -9.17 5.82 -0.51
CA PRO A 72 -8.61 7.02 0.08
C PRO A 72 -9.61 7.66 1.03
N VAL A 73 -9.12 8.23 2.13
CA VAL A 73 -9.92 8.91 3.15
C VAL A 73 -9.23 10.21 3.58
N ASP A 74 -10.02 11.24 3.89
CA ASP A 74 -9.46 12.54 4.31
C ASP A 74 -8.83 12.47 5.70
N TRP A 75 -9.44 11.68 6.59
CA TRP A 75 -8.93 11.44 7.92
C TRP A 75 -9.46 10.10 8.45
N PHE A 76 -8.80 9.56 9.47
CA PHE A 76 -9.38 8.50 10.29
C PHE A 76 -8.87 8.60 11.71
N PHE A 77 -9.65 8.08 12.65
CA PHE A 77 -9.19 7.89 14.03
C PHE A 77 -9.27 6.41 14.38
N VAL A 78 -8.22 5.85 14.97
CA VAL A 78 -8.16 4.45 15.40
C VAL A 78 -7.82 4.40 16.89
N TYR A 79 -8.60 3.64 17.63
CA TYR A 79 -8.35 3.32 19.02
C TYR A 79 -8.01 1.84 19.16
N LYS A 80 -6.76 1.55 19.52
CA LYS A 80 -6.22 0.22 19.73
C LYS A 80 -6.31 -0.15 21.21
N LEU A 81 -6.94 -1.27 21.51
CA LEU A 81 -7.00 -1.87 22.85
C LEU A 81 -5.67 -2.54 23.23
N PRO A 82 -5.42 -2.76 24.54
CA PRO A 82 -4.26 -3.49 25.02
C PRO A 82 -4.13 -4.89 24.40
N GLY A 83 -2.90 -5.34 24.18
CA GLY A 83 -2.59 -6.64 23.57
C GLY A 83 -2.67 -6.69 22.04
N GLY A 84 -3.01 -5.58 21.36
CA GLY A 84 -3.01 -5.48 19.89
C GLY A 84 -4.18 -6.19 19.19
N LYS A 85 -4.97 -6.95 19.96
CA LYS A 85 -6.01 -7.85 19.43
C LYS A 85 -7.22 -7.17 18.84
N SER A 86 -7.43 -5.91 19.21
CA SER A 86 -8.67 -5.23 18.89
C SER A 86 -8.43 -3.75 18.74
N SER A 87 -8.86 -3.22 17.62
CA SER A 87 -8.95 -1.80 17.35
C SER A 87 -10.32 -1.46 16.78
N HIS A 88 -10.79 -0.29 17.15
CA HIS A 88 -11.96 0.36 16.59
C HIS A 88 -11.49 1.58 15.82
N TYR A 89 -12.19 1.94 14.74
CA TYR A 89 -11.87 3.15 14.01
C TYR A 89 -13.11 3.95 13.61
N LEU A 90 -12.89 5.23 13.33
CA LEU A 90 -13.84 6.20 12.83
C LEU A 90 -13.34 6.73 11.49
N LEU A 91 -14.28 6.92 10.56
CA LEU A 91 -14.04 7.44 9.23
C LEU A 91 -14.88 8.70 8.98
N PRO A 92 -14.53 9.51 7.97
CA PRO A 92 -15.22 10.77 7.69
C PRO A 92 -16.69 10.55 7.30
N ASN A 93 -16.95 9.47 6.55
CA ASN A 93 -18.25 9.18 5.93
C ASN A 93 -19.01 8.01 6.59
N ALA A 94 -18.42 7.36 7.59
CA ALA A 94 -19.15 6.40 8.43
C ALA A 94 -19.96 7.22 9.44
N ALA A 95 -21.22 6.87 9.66
CA ALA A 95 -22.16 7.63 10.48
C ALA A 95 -21.74 7.70 11.96
N ALA A 96 -20.72 8.50 12.29
CA ALA A 96 -20.18 8.82 13.62
C ALA A 96 -20.02 7.66 14.62
N ASP A 97 -20.07 6.41 14.16
CA ASP A 97 -20.07 5.23 15.01
C ASP A 97 -18.78 4.43 14.82
N TRP A 98 -18.34 3.83 15.92
CA TRP A 98 -17.14 3.02 15.94
C TRP A 98 -17.38 1.73 15.16
N THR A 99 -16.38 1.32 14.38
CA THR A 99 -16.42 0.01 13.75
C THR A 99 -16.31 -1.13 14.76
N ALA A 100 -16.75 -2.32 14.34
CA ALA A 100 -16.54 -3.53 15.10
C ALA A 100 -15.04 -3.78 15.34
N ALA A 101 -14.73 -4.40 16.49
CA ALA A 101 -13.36 -4.73 16.85
C ALA A 101 -12.71 -5.64 15.80
N ALA A 102 -11.51 -5.27 15.36
CA ALA A 102 -10.66 -6.06 14.49
C ALA A 102 -9.20 -5.95 14.92
N GLU A 103 -8.36 -6.91 14.54
CA GLU A 103 -6.91 -6.86 14.81
C GLU A 103 -6.28 -5.62 14.18
N ILE A 104 -5.42 -4.89 14.91
CA ILE A 104 -4.85 -3.61 14.47
C ILE A 104 -3.96 -3.74 13.21
N ASP A 105 -3.37 -4.91 13.03
CA ASP A 105 -2.44 -5.24 11.97
C ASP A 105 -3.13 -5.92 10.78
N ALA A 106 -4.45 -6.09 10.78
CA ALA A 106 -5.17 -6.62 9.63
C ALA A 106 -5.06 -5.67 8.44
N ALA A 107 -4.85 -6.23 7.24
CA ALA A 107 -4.54 -5.46 6.03
C ALA A 107 -5.60 -4.42 5.64
N GLN A 108 -6.85 -4.65 6.03
CA GLN A 108 -7.99 -3.77 5.75
C GLN A 108 -8.09 -2.60 6.76
N GLN A 109 -7.32 -2.62 7.85
CA GLN A 109 -7.37 -1.56 8.86
C GLN A 109 -6.69 -0.28 8.37
N PRO A 110 -7.20 0.91 8.74
CA PRO A 110 -6.71 2.18 8.23
C PRO A 110 -5.21 2.43 8.42
N VAL A 111 -4.67 2.10 9.60
CA VAL A 111 -3.23 2.28 9.88
C VAL A 111 -2.39 1.37 8.99
N HIS A 112 -2.79 0.10 8.85
CA HIS A 112 -2.09 -0.85 8.00
C HIS A 112 -2.17 -0.41 6.53
N SER A 113 -3.35 -0.13 5.99
CA SER A 113 -3.51 0.27 4.59
C SER A 113 -2.74 1.53 4.25
N THR A 114 -2.74 2.53 5.14
CA THR A 114 -2.00 3.78 4.95
C THR A 114 -0.49 3.53 4.93
N MET A 115 0.05 2.84 5.93
CA MET A 115 1.48 2.54 6.00
C MET A 115 1.92 1.60 4.87
N ASN A 116 1.04 0.72 4.41
CA ASN A 116 1.33 -0.19 3.30
C ASN A 116 1.61 0.57 2.00
N LYS A 117 0.97 1.74 1.77
CA LYS A 117 1.31 2.60 0.62
C LYS A 117 2.76 3.05 0.67
N TYR A 118 3.26 3.43 1.83
CA TYR A 118 4.67 3.73 2.01
C TYR A 118 5.56 2.50 1.80
N PHE A 119 5.25 1.35 2.41
CA PHE A 119 6.10 0.16 2.30
C PHE A 119 6.09 -0.50 0.92
N THR A 120 5.06 -0.30 0.11
CA THR A 120 4.95 -0.85 -1.26
C THR A 120 5.29 0.15 -2.35
N ALA A 121 5.54 1.41 -2.01
CA ALA A 121 5.98 2.43 -2.95
C ALA A 121 7.25 1.97 -3.68
N GLY A 122 7.24 2.05 -5.01
CA GLY A 122 8.43 1.80 -5.83
C GLY A 122 9.45 2.95 -5.78
N ASN A 123 9.03 4.11 -5.27
CA ASN A 123 9.76 5.37 -5.24
C ASN A 123 9.86 5.95 -3.81
N LYS A 124 10.13 5.10 -2.81
CA LYS A 124 10.28 5.53 -1.39
C LYS A 124 11.34 6.63 -1.22
N ASP A 125 12.32 6.63 -2.09
CA ASP A 125 13.46 7.55 -2.11
C ASP A 125 13.02 9.01 -2.32
N HIS A 126 11.84 9.22 -2.91
CA HIS A 126 11.25 10.55 -3.13
C HIS A 126 10.27 10.95 -2.01
N ALA A 127 10.07 10.11 -0.99
CA ALA A 127 9.23 10.43 0.15
C ALA A 127 10.01 11.27 1.17
N ASN A 128 9.50 12.46 1.47
CA ASN A 128 9.99 13.28 2.57
C ASN A 128 9.33 12.81 3.86
N ILE A 129 10.13 12.32 4.82
CA ILE A 129 9.64 11.70 6.04
C ILE A 129 10.15 12.46 7.26
N VAL A 130 9.22 12.86 8.12
CA VAL A 130 9.52 13.40 9.46
C VAL A 130 8.84 12.52 10.49
N ALA A 131 9.63 11.73 11.22
CA ALA A 131 9.15 10.96 12.35
C ALA A 131 9.65 11.60 13.65
N TYR A 132 8.75 11.85 14.59
CA TYR A 132 9.07 12.41 15.90
C TYR A 132 8.41 11.55 16.99
N SER A 133 9.15 11.30 18.06
CA SER A 133 8.64 10.55 19.21
C SER A 133 9.59 10.72 20.38
N ASN A 134 9.07 10.88 21.58
CA ASN A 134 9.88 10.75 22.79
C ASN A 134 10.19 9.27 23.13
N TYR A 135 9.67 8.31 22.37
CA TYR A 135 10.00 6.89 22.52
C TYR A 135 10.10 6.18 21.15
N PRO A 136 11.16 6.48 20.37
CA PRO A 136 11.31 5.99 19.00
C PRO A 136 11.56 4.47 18.95
N PRO A 137 11.37 3.82 17.79
CA PRO A 137 11.72 2.41 17.61
C PRO A 137 13.19 2.16 17.98
N HIS A 138 13.48 0.98 18.52
CA HIS A 138 14.81 0.51 18.98
C HIS A 138 15.41 1.20 20.23
N PHE A 139 14.79 2.23 20.79
CA PHE A 139 15.29 2.89 22.01
C PHE A 139 14.86 2.15 23.28
N LYS A 140 15.78 1.93 24.22
CA LYS A 140 15.45 1.25 25.48
C LYS A 140 14.68 2.14 26.45
N PHE A 141 14.87 3.45 26.40
CA PHE A 141 14.33 4.40 27.37
C PHE A 141 13.59 5.55 26.70
N GLU A 142 12.61 6.11 27.40
CA GLU A 142 11.89 7.31 26.98
C GLU A 142 12.82 8.53 27.12
N LEU A 143 12.83 9.36 26.08
CA LEU A 143 13.59 10.60 26.05
C LEU A 143 12.84 11.67 26.85
N PRO A 144 13.51 12.48 27.68
CA PRO A 144 12.87 13.49 28.54
C PRO A 144 12.40 14.75 27.75
N MET A 145 12.03 14.58 26.48
CA MET A 145 11.56 15.63 25.58
C MET A 145 10.03 15.66 25.50
N SER A 146 9.47 16.55 24.68
CA SER A 146 8.03 16.68 24.44
C SER A 146 7.37 15.32 24.21
N PRO A 147 6.24 14.99 24.87
CA PRO A 147 5.60 13.69 24.77
C PRO A 147 4.95 13.40 23.41
N GLY A 148 4.93 14.38 22.51
CA GLY A 148 4.35 14.27 21.17
C GLY A 148 5.02 13.19 20.33
N LYS A 149 4.19 12.44 19.60
CA LYS A 149 4.64 11.40 18.66
C LYS A 149 3.83 11.47 17.37
N GLY A 150 4.51 11.27 16.26
CA GLY A 150 3.87 11.28 14.95
C GLY A 150 4.82 11.02 13.80
N LEU A 151 4.22 10.86 12.65
CA LEU A 151 4.85 10.59 11.36
C LEU A 151 4.20 11.50 10.33
N ILE A 152 5.02 12.26 9.61
CA ILE A 152 4.61 13.03 8.44
C ILE A 152 5.32 12.40 7.24
N ILE A 153 4.55 12.05 6.21
CA ILE A 153 5.08 11.64 4.92
C ILE A 153 4.45 12.54 3.85
N ALA A 154 5.29 13.13 3.02
CA ALA A 154 4.88 13.95 1.89
C ALA A 154 5.72 13.63 0.65
N GLU A 155 5.15 13.81 -0.53
CA GLU A 155 5.86 13.76 -1.82
C GLU A 155 5.87 15.11 -2.54
N GLU A 156 6.60 15.17 -3.65
CA GLU A 156 6.74 16.35 -4.51
C GLU A 156 5.42 16.78 -5.17
N GLN A 157 4.42 15.90 -5.27
CA GLN A 157 3.10 16.19 -5.86
C GLN A 157 2.12 16.85 -4.86
N ASN A 158 2.62 17.48 -3.80
CA ASN A 158 1.83 18.16 -2.76
C ASN A 158 0.76 17.27 -2.10
N LYS A 159 0.98 15.95 -2.11
CA LYS A 159 0.18 14.98 -1.36
C LYS A 159 0.98 14.47 -0.18
N GLY A 160 0.31 14.31 0.95
CA GLY A 160 0.92 13.75 2.14
C GLY A 160 -0.11 13.38 3.18
N PHE A 161 0.37 12.79 4.26
CA PHE A 161 -0.43 12.58 5.44
C PHE A 161 0.37 12.85 6.71
N TRP A 162 -0.35 13.25 7.76
CA TRP A 162 0.17 13.33 9.11
C TRP A 162 -0.55 12.29 9.98
N LEU A 163 0.23 11.37 10.52
CA LEU A 163 -0.20 10.35 11.45
C LEU A 163 0.31 10.70 12.85
N VAL A 164 -0.59 11.16 13.72
CA VAL A 164 -0.32 11.40 15.15
C VAL A 164 -0.67 10.13 15.92
N HIS A 165 0.15 9.75 16.90
CA HIS A 165 -0.13 8.57 17.71
C HIS A 165 0.34 8.67 19.16
N THR A 166 -0.13 7.74 19.99
CA THR A 166 0.36 7.55 21.36
C THR A 166 1.16 6.25 21.55
N ALA A 167 1.28 5.42 20.51
CA ALA A 167 2.02 4.16 20.54
C ALA A 167 3.52 4.36 20.81
N LYS A 168 4.11 3.46 21.61
CA LYS A 168 5.55 3.39 21.88
C LYS A 168 6.23 2.52 20.81
N TYR A 169 7.50 2.80 20.51
CA TYR A 169 8.28 2.04 19.52
C TYR A 169 7.71 2.03 18.09
N PHE A 170 6.91 3.04 17.75
CA PHE A 170 6.22 3.19 16.46
C PHE A 170 6.61 4.54 15.81
N PRO A 171 6.62 4.63 14.46
CA PRO A 171 6.58 3.55 13.48
C PRO A 171 7.98 2.96 13.24
N ASN A 172 8.08 1.64 13.01
CA ASN A 172 9.34 1.02 12.56
C ASN A 172 9.43 1.09 11.02
N LEU A 173 10.05 2.15 10.51
CA LEU A 173 10.20 2.37 9.05
C LEU A 173 11.31 1.52 8.41
N ALA A 174 12.21 0.93 9.21
CA ALA A 174 13.31 0.11 8.70
C ALA A 174 12.89 -1.32 8.31
N GLY A 175 11.71 -1.75 8.74
CA GLY A 175 11.16 -3.08 8.45
C GLY A 175 10.25 -3.10 7.22
N ALA A 176 9.33 -4.07 7.23
CA ALA A 176 8.22 -4.17 6.30
C ALA A 176 6.88 -3.87 6.99
N ILE A 177 5.80 -3.87 6.22
CA ILE A 177 4.45 -3.65 6.75
C ILE A 177 4.07 -4.65 7.87
N GLY A 178 4.53 -5.90 7.78
CA GLY A 178 4.32 -6.91 8.82
C GLY A 178 5.06 -6.62 10.14
N ASP A 179 6.10 -5.78 10.11
CA ASP A 179 6.88 -5.44 11.30
C ASP A 179 6.26 -4.30 12.10
N LEU A 180 5.28 -3.59 11.53
CA LEU A 180 4.71 -2.35 12.07
C LEU A 180 4.15 -2.50 13.50
N PHE A 181 3.54 -3.66 13.79
CA PHE A 181 2.98 -4.02 15.11
C PHE A 181 3.56 -5.33 15.67
N SER A 182 4.64 -5.85 15.09
CA SER A 182 5.29 -7.10 15.52
C SER A 182 5.87 -7.05 16.93
N ASN A 183 6.22 -5.85 17.41
CA ASN A 183 6.80 -5.66 18.72
C ASN A 183 5.71 -5.69 19.80
N GLU A 184 5.79 -6.67 20.70
CA GLU A 184 4.87 -6.80 21.83
C GLU A 184 4.77 -5.53 22.67
N LYS A 185 5.83 -4.71 22.74
CA LYS A 185 5.81 -3.44 23.48
C LYS A 185 4.95 -2.37 22.80
N THR A 186 4.78 -2.44 21.48
CA THR A 186 3.91 -1.56 20.70
C THR A 186 2.44 -1.97 20.86
N THR A 187 2.17 -3.27 21.02
CA THR A 187 0.81 -3.80 21.13
C THR A 187 0.32 -3.96 22.57
N LYS A 188 1.21 -4.03 23.56
CA LYS A 188 0.87 -4.23 24.98
C LYS A 188 -0.08 -3.16 25.53
N ASP A 189 0.27 -1.88 25.36
CA ASP A 189 -0.51 -0.76 25.91
C ASP A 189 -1.60 -0.31 24.93
N ALA A 190 -2.68 0.29 25.42
CA ALA A 190 -3.66 0.95 24.55
C ALA A 190 -3.01 2.13 23.82
N ALA A 191 -3.42 2.38 22.57
CA ALA A 191 -2.90 3.48 21.77
C ALA A 191 -3.97 4.08 20.88
N ALA A 192 -3.85 5.37 20.62
CA ALA A 192 -4.67 6.09 19.66
C ALA A 192 -3.83 6.50 18.46
N PHE A 193 -4.46 6.56 17.28
CA PHE A 193 -3.86 7.00 16.03
C PHE A 193 -4.86 7.92 15.33
N LEU A 194 -4.39 9.07 14.87
CA LEU A 194 -5.14 10.02 14.05
C LEU A 194 -4.35 10.24 12.77
N CYS A 195 -4.95 9.97 11.62
CA CYS A 195 -4.37 10.29 10.33
C CYS A 195 -5.16 11.42 9.68
N MET A 196 -4.46 12.39 9.11
CA MET A 196 -5.02 13.48 8.32
C MET A 196 -4.27 13.57 6.99
N SER A 197 -5.01 13.51 5.89
CA SER A 197 -4.50 13.71 4.54
C SER A 197 -4.36 15.19 4.23
N TYR A 198 -3.33 15.55 3.46
CA TYR A 198 -3.15 16.87 2.89
C TYR A 198 -3.03 16.75 1.38
N SER A 199 -3.71 17.66 0.70
CA SER A 199 -3.58 17.90 -0.73
C SER A 199 -3.83 19.38 -0.96
N ASP A 200 -3.10 19.97 -1.90
CA ASP A 200 -3.42 21.29 -2.46
C ASP A 200 -4.65 21.26 -3.38
#